data_AF-A0A6N6LI32-F1
#
_entry.id   AF-A0A6N6LI32-F1
#
_cell.length_a   1.000
_cell.length_b   1.000
_cell.length_c   1.000
_cell.angle_alpha   90.00
_cell.angle_beta   90.00
_cell.angle_gamma   90.00
#
_symmetry.space_group_name_H-M   'P 1'
#
loop_
_entity.id
_entity.type
_entity.pdbx_description
1 polymer ?
#
loop_
_entity_poly.entity_id
_entity_poly.type
_entity_poly.pdbx_seq_one_letter_code
_entity_poly.pdbx_strand_id
1 'polypeptide(L)'
;MKAFSLIELVAVIIILGIVFSGFFKFHEQSYIFSSYINYLQKLYDLEKELYQNPQTSLISIQISSFGEVKLNQNKASNSNFSLNSLVANENNLSVYFK
;
A
#
# COMPACT_ATOMS: atom_id res chain seq x y z
N MET A 1 17.60 -48.37 -28.79
CA MET A 1 16.93 -47.54 -27.75
C MET A 1 17.09 -48.24 -26.42
N LYS A 2 17.76 -47.61 -25.43
CA LYS A 2 17.78 -48.15 -24.06
C LYS A 2 16.37 -47.92 -23.49
N ALA A 3 15.68 -48.98 -23.12
CA ALA A 3 14.41 -48.87 -22.41
C ALA A 3 14.69 -48.24 -21.05
N PHE A 4 13.99 -47.14 -20.74
CA PHE A 4 14.03 -46.53 -19.42
C PHE A 4 13.58 -47.57 -18.40
N SER A 5 14.38 -47.84 -17.38
CA SER A 5 13.99 -48.79 -16.34
C SER A 5 12.85 -48.20 -15.52
N LEU A 6 11.92 -49.05 -15.07
CA LEU A 6 10.81 -48.64 -14.20
C LEU A 6 11.31 -47.86 -12.97
N ILE A 7 12.47 -48.25 -12.44
CA ILE A 7 13.11 -47.59 -11.29
C ILE A 7 13.57 -46.16 -11.63
N GLU A 8 14.09 -45.96 -12.84
CA GLU A 8 14.56 -44.64 -13.32
C GLU A 8 13.35 -43.71 -13.53
N LEU A 9 12.23 -44.24 -14.04
CA LEU A 9 10.99 -43.48 -14.19
C LEU A 9 10.46 -43.01 -12.83
N VAL A 10 10.41 -43.91 -11.84
CA VAL A 10 9.95 -43.59 -10.47
C VAL A 10 10.88 -42.54 -9.84
N ALA A 11 12.20 -42.68 -9.99
CA ALA A 11 13.16 -41.70 -9.48
C ALA A 11 12.94 -40.30 -10.10
N VAL A 12 12.70 -40.23 -11.41
CA VAL A 12 12.40 -38.96 -12.10
C VAL A 12 11.11 -38.31 -11.59
N ILE A 13 10.05 -39.10 -11.38
CA ILE A 13 8.77 -38.59 -10.84
C ILE A 13 8.97 -37.99 -9.44
N ILE A 14 9.75 -38.67 -8.58
CA ILE A 14 10.06 -38.18 -7.23
C ILE A 14 10.83 -36.87 -7.28
N ILE A 15 11.88 -36.80 -8.12
CA ILE A 15 12.68 -35.58 -8.29
C ILE A 15 11.81 -34.42 -8.78
N LEU A 16 10.98 -34.65 -9.79
CA LEU A 16 10.07 -33.63 -10.31
C LEU A 16 9.06 -33.18 -9.24
N GLY A 17 8.50 -34.12 -8.47
CA GLY A 17 7.58 -33.79 -7.38
C GLY A 17 8.20 -32.86 -6.33
N ILE A 18 9.45 -33.13 -5.94
CA ILE A 18 10.19 -32.27 -5.00
C ILE A 18 10.41 -30.88 -5.61
N VAL A 19 10.90 -30.82 -6.85
CA VAL A 19 11.16 -29.56 -7.56
C VAL A 19 9.88 -28.72 -7.68
N PHE A 20 8.80 -29.29 -8.19
CA PHE A 20 7.53 -28.58 -8.37
C PHE A 20 6.90 -28.13 -7.05
N SER A 21 7.04 -28.91 -5.97
CA SER A 21 6.56 -28.49 -4.66
C SER A 21 7.25 -27.23 -4.13
N GLY A 22 8.57 -27.08 -4.38
CA GLY A 22 9.33 -25.89 -4.03
C GLY A 22 8.93 -24.68 -4.88
N PHE A 23 8.80 -24.86 -6.20
CA PHE A 23 8.35 -23.81 -7.12
C PHE A 23 6.95 -23.30 -6.78
N PHE A 24 6.03 -24.18 -6.38
CA PHE A 24 4.67 -23.79 -6.01
C PHE A 24 4.65 -22.80 -4.83
N LYS A 25 5.38 -23.11 -3.75
CA LYS A 25 5.47 -22.20 -2.59
C LYS A 25 6.11 -20.86 -2.94
N PHE A 26 7.16 -20.89 -3.76
CA PHE A 26 7.81 -19.66 -4.22
C PHE A 26 6.87 -18.79 -5.06
N HIS A 27 6.09 -19.41 -5.94
CA HIS A 27 5.09 -18.72 -6.76
C HIS A 27 3.99 -18.09 -5.90
N GLU A 28 3.45 -18.83 -4.92
CA GLU A 28 2.44 -18.32 -3.98
C GLU A 28 2.95 -17.10 -3.22
N GLN A 29 4.19 -17.19 -2.69
CA GLN A 29 4.79 -16.09 -1.95
C GLN A 29 5.06 -14.86 -2.84
N SER A 30 5.48 -15.08 -4.09
CA SER A 30 5.67 -14.00 -5.07
C SER A 30 4.37 -13.30 -5.43
N TYR A 31 3.28 -14.07 -5.58
CA TYR A 31 1.95 -13.52 -5.84
C TYR A 31 1.44 -12.65 -4.67
N ILE A 32 1.60 -13.14 -3.44
CA ILE A 32 1.25 -12.38 -2.22
C ILE A 32 2.08 -11.08 -2.16
N PHE A 33 3.38 -11.17 -2.39
CA PHE A 33 4.27 -10.02 -2.37
C PHE A 33 3.91 -8.97 -3.45
N SER A 34 3.53 -9.43 -4.65
CA SER A 34 3.05 -8.53 -5.71
C SER A 34 1.82 -7.74 -5.29
N SER A 35 0.91 -8.35 -4.53
CA SER A 35 -0.26 -7.65 -3.99
C SER A 35 0.15 -6.56 -3.01
N TYR A 36 1.06 -6.87 -2.06
CA TYR A 36 1.58 -5.88 -1.11
C TYR A 36 2.30 -4.71 -1.80
N ILE A 37 3.14 -4.98 -2.79
CA ILE A 37 3.79 -3.93 -3.59
C ILE A 37 2.74 -3.02 -4.23
N ASN A 38 1.68 -3.59 -4.81
CA ASN A 38 0.61 -2.81 -5.43
C ASN A 38 -0.10 -1.89 -4.43
N TYR A 39 -0.33 -2.34 -3.19
CA TYR A 39 -0.89 -1.49 -2.14
C TYR A 39 0.06 -0.35 -1.76
N LEU A 40 1.36 -0.63 -1.62
CA LEU A 40 2.36 0.39 -1.31
C LEU A 40 2.49 1.41 -2.43
N GLN A 41 2.48 0.98 -3.69
CA GLN A 41 2.50 1.87 -4.84
C GLN A 41 1.28 2.79 -4.85
N LYS A 42 0.08 2.24 -4.66
CA LYS A 42 -1.16 3.02 -4.59
C LYS A 42 -1.15 4.04 -3.44
N LEU A 43 -0.53 3.70 -2.32
CA LEU A 43 -0.38 4.61 -1.19
C LEU A 43 0.60 5.74 -1.51
N TYR A 44 1.75 5.41 -2.11
CA TYR A 44 2.74 6.38 -2.56
C TYR A 44 2.16 7.37 -3.59
N ASP A 45 1.39 6.87 -4.56
CA ASP A 45 0.76 7.71 -5.58
C ASP A 45 -0.26 8.68 -4.97
N LEU A 46 -1.04 8.21 -3.97
CA LEU A 46 -1.96 9.07 -3.23
C LEU A 46 -1.26 10.13 -2.38
N GLU A 47 -0.16 9.76 -1.73
CA GLU A 47 0.65 10.71 -0.96
C GLU A 47 1.16 11.81 -1.90
N LYS A 48 1.69 11.42 -3.07
CA LYS A 48 2.12 12.36 -4.10
C LYS A 48 0.98 13.26 -4.57
N GLU A 49 -0.22 12.71 -4.78
CA GLU A 49 -1.41 13.50 -5.15
C GLU A 49 -1.78 14.52 -4.07
N LEU A 50 -1.76 14.11 -2.80
CA LEU A 50 -2.07 14.96 -1.65
C LEU A 50 -1.13 16.18 -1.53
N TYR A 51 0.13 16.03 -1.93
CA TYR A 51 1.12 17.12 -1.86
C TYR A 51 1.24 17.93 -3.16
N GLN A 52 1.00 17.33 -4.33
CA GLN A 52 1.21 17.99 -5.62
C GLN A 52 -0.08 18.59 -6.19
N ASN A 53 -1.20 17.89 -6.12
CA ASN A 53 -2.49 18.32 -6.69
C ASN A 53 -3.67 17.90 -5.80
N PRO A 54 -3.72 18.35 -4.53
CA PRO A 54 -4.79 17.95 -3.63
C PRO A 54 -6.14 18.53 -4.04
N GLN A 55 -7.21 17.78 -3.74
CA GLN A 55 -8.53 18.37 -3.63
C GLN A 55 -8.62 19.14 -2.30
N THR A 56 -8.50 20.47 -2.38
CA THR A 56 -8.55 21.34 -1.19
C THR A 56 -9.97 21.81 -0.90
N SER A 57 -10.40 21.67 0.34
CA SER A 57 -11.65 22.23 0.86
C SER A 57 -11.38 22.99 2.15
N LEU A 58 -12.03 24.14 2.34
CA LEU A 58 -11.95 24.88 3.60
C LEU A 58 -12.82 24.18 4.66
N ILE A 59 -12.29 23.98 5.87
CA ILE A 59 -13.07 23.58 7.04
C ILE A 59 -12.94 24.64 8.12
N SER A 60 -14.05 24.91 8.79
CA SER A 60 -14.09 25.70 10.02
C SER A 60 -14.26 24.79 11.23
N ILE A 61 -13.32 24.85 12.17
CA ILE A 61 -13.39 24.14 13.45
C ILE A 61 -13.72 25.16 14.53
N GLN A 62 -14.85 24.97 15.21
CA GLN A 62 -15.21 25.79 16.36
C GLN A 62 -14.51 25.26 17.62
N ILE A 63 -13.61 26.05 18.20
CA ILE A 63 -12.93 25.72 19.45
C ILE A 63 -13.46 26.66 20.53
N SER A 64 -14.04 26.09 21.59
CA SER A 64 -14.76 26.82 22.64
C SER A 64 -14.00 28.02 23.24
N SER A 65 -12.67 27.91 23.32
CA SER A 65 -11.76 28.91 23.91
C SER A 65 -11.01 29.77 22.88
N PHE A 66 -10.96 29.37 21.61
CA PHE A 66 -10.18 30.04 20.56
C PHE A 66 -11.03 30.62 19.43
N GLY A 67 -12.34 30.39 19.44
CA GLY A 67 -13.25 30.82 18.37
C GLY A 67 -13.20 29.89 17.16
N GLU A 68 -13.57 30.42 15.99
CA GLU A 68 -13.56 29.68 14.72
C GLU A 68 -12.15 29.63 14.14
N VAL A 69 -11.61 28.42 13.93
CA VAL A 69 -10.32 28.19 13.26
C VAL A 69 -10.57 27.67 11.86
N LYS A 70 -10.06 28.40 10.85
CA LYS A 70 -10.18 28.02 9.44
C LYS A 70 -8.95 27.26 8.97
N LEU A 71 -9.15 26.02 8.53
CA LEU A 71 -8.12 25.13 8.02
C LEU A 71 -8.41 24.77 6.57
N ASN A 72 -7.36 24.64 5.76
CA ASN A 72 -7.45 23.97 4.47
C ASN A 72 -7.30 22.47 4.68
N GLN A 73 -8.28 21.71 4.22
CA GLN A 73 -8.20 20.26 4.15
C GLN A 73 -7.87 19.84 2.75
N ASN A 74 -6.71 19.23 2.58
CA ASN A 74 -6.31 18.55 1.37
C ASN A 74 -6.78 17.11 1.46
N LYS A 75 -7.41 16.61 0.39
CA LYS A 75 -7.85 15.23 0.26
C LYS A 75 -7.29 14.60 -0.99
N ALA A 76 -6.93 13.33 -0.87
CA ALA A 76 -6.68 12.43 -1.99
C ALA A 76 -7.26 11.07 -1.61
N SER A 77 -8.01 10.44 -2.52
CA SER A 77 -8.62 9.15 -2.24
C SER A 77 -8.64 8.26 -3.48
N ASN A 78 -8.54 6.96 -3.24
CA ASN A 78 -8.72 5.93 -4.26
C ASN A 78 -9.64 4.82 -3.72
N SER A 79 -9.78 3.73 -4.46
CA SER A 79 -10.63 2.60 -4.07
C SER A 79 -10.22 1.92 -2.76
N ASN A 80 -8.99 2.13 -2.29
CA ASN A 80 -8.39 1.39 -1.18
C ASN A 80 -8.09 2.28 0.04
N PHE A 81 -7.78 3.56 -0.17
CA PHE A 81 -7.33 4.48 0.86
C PHE A 81 -7.93 5.87 0.68
N SER A 82 -8.05 6.60 1.79
CA SER A 82 -8.42 8.02 1.81
C SER A 82 -7.45 8.74 2.74
N LEU A 83 -6.71 9.69 2.17
CA LEU A 83 -5.71 10.49 2.87
C LEU A 83 -6.20 11.92 2.98
N ASN A 84 -6.15 12.46 4.19
CA ASN A 84 -6.52 13.83 4.49
C ASN A 84 -5.35 14.51 5.20
N SER A 85 -5.00 15.70 4.75
CA SER A 85 -4.06 16.59 5.44
C SER A 85 -4.75 17.89 5.80
N LEU A 86 -4.49 18.39 7.00
CA LEU A 86 -5.00 19.67 7.48
C LEU A 86 -3.85 20.66 7.52
N VAL A 87 -4.00 21.76 6.80
CA VAL A 87 -3.02 22.85 6.75
C VAL A 87 -3.69 24.09 7.30
N ALA A 88 -3.09 24.68 8.33
CA ALA A 88 -3.56 25.96 8.85
C ALA A 88 -3.26 27.07 7.84
N ASN A 89 -4.24 27.92 7.58
CA ASN A 89 -4.10 29.04 6.63
C ASN A 89 -3.29 30.21 7.18
N GLU A 90 -2.99 30.21 8.49
CA GLU A 90 -2.31 31.31 9.16
C GLU A 90 -1.01 30.83 9.81
N ASN A 91 0.07 31.58 9.56
CA ASN A 91 1.42 31.43 10.14
C ASN A 91 1.48 31.46 11.69
N ASN A 92 0.34 31.60 12.38
CA ASN A 92 0.26 31.79 13.83
C ASN A 92 -0.26 30.58 14.61
N LEU A 93 -0.59 29.47 13.96
CA LEU A 93 -0.97 28.23 14.65
C LEU A 93 0.25 27.32 14.85
N SER A 94 1.23 27.81 15.61
CA SER A 94 2.17 26.93 16.29
C SER A 94 1.43 26.26 17.44
N VAL A 95 0.86 25.08 17.17
CA VAL A 95 0.24 24.25 18.22
C VAL A 95 1.37 23.73 19.12
N TYR A 96 1.66 24.47 20.19
CA TYR A 96 2.50 24.00 21.27
C TYR A 96 1.64 23.10 22.17
N PHE A 97 1.74 21.78 21.98
CA PHE A 97 1.31 20.84 23.01
C PHE A 97 2.31 20.97 24.17
N LYS A 98 1.82 21.39 25.35
CA LYS A 98 2.56 21.32 26.60
C LYS A 98 2.29 19.97 27.27
#